data_AF-A0A8R1EIE1-F1
#
_entry.id   AF-A0A8R1EIE1-F1
#
_cell.length_a   1.000
_cell.length_b   1.000
_cell.length_c   1.000
_cell.angle_alpha   90.00
_cell.angle_beta   90.00
_cell.angle_gamma   90.00
#
_symmetry.space_group_name_H-M   'P 1'
#
loop_
_entity.id
_entity.type
_entity.pdbx_description
1 polymer ?
#
loop_
_entity_poly.entity_id
_entity_poly.type
_entity_poly.pdbx_seq_one_letter_code
_entity_poly.pdbx_strand_id
1 'polypeptide(L)'
;MSHVIAAQKPNWEPGTKSGYHAITYGWIVDQIVRRADPQHRSVGRFFKEEVADVHGIDFHIGLPPSEEHTVSRLSMPSTLHLFREIVHDPRVLIVLAVFNLRPPNSIVRKIAANPTWFKLEQDVNTFNNPTLHAMEQVAALGITKSRDLARLFSLVQQGKLFSKELLEKFRAPQVQGIDEVVMTPLPKGHGFLYERHPMSGVTNPYNSTRAFLASKKIKVLDWPACSPDLNLIESVWGILASSVYKTGKQYNSISEFKDAVKAEWSKIHPSYFENLSNSMPNRIFQVIQNNGGFTSY
;
A
#
# COMPACT_ATOMS: atom_id res chain seq x y z
N MET A 1 -7.43 23.00 -10.92
CA MET A 1 -6.21 22.28 -11.38
C MET A 1 -6.36 21.69 -12.78
N SER A 2 -7.50 21.06 -13.12
CA SER A 2 -7.75 20.44 -14.43
C SER A 2 -7.46 21.35 -15.65
N HIS A 3 -7.93 22.60 -15.63
CA HIS A 3 -7.69 23.56 -16.72
C HIS A 3 -6.21 23.90 -16.90
N VAL A 4 -5.43 23.96 -15.81
CA VAL A 4 -3.99 24.26 -15.86
C VAL A 4 -3.25 23.13 -16.56
N ILE A 5 -3.55 21.87 -16.22
CA ILE A 5 -2.94 20.69 -16.84
C ILE A 5 -3.37 20.57 -18.30
N ALA A 6 -4.66 20.80 -18.61
CA ALA A 6 -5.18 20.71 -19.97
C ALA A 6 -4.60 21.77 -20.90
N ALA A 7 -4.31 22.97 -20.39
CA ALA A 7 -3.69 24.05 -21.17
C ALA A 7 -2.16 23.91 -21.31
N GLN A 8 -1.53 23.01 -20.54
CA GLN A 8 -0.09 22.85 -20.55
C GLN A 8 0.37 22.18 -21.85
N LYS A 9 1.35 22.80 -22.53
CA LYS A 9 2.06 22.14 -23.64
C LYS A 9 2.81 20.91 -23.11
N PRO A 10 2.63 19.71 -23.68
CA PRO A 10 3.41 18.54 -23.33
C PRO A 10 4.92 18.80 -23.43
N ASN A 11 5.71 18.26 -22.50
CA ASN A 11 7.17 18.40 -22.52
C ASN A 11 7.82 17.74 -23.74
N TRP A 12 7.14 16.76 -24.34
CA TRP A 12 7.51 16.04 -25.55
C TRP A 12 6.25 15.60 -26.30
N GLU A 13 6.42 15.18 -27.55
CA GLU A 13 5.32 14.64 -28.36
C GLU A 13 4.73 13.37 -27.72
N PRO A 14 3.40 13.32 -27.45
CA PRO A 14 2.78 12.14 -26.86
C PRO A 14 3.06 10.85 -27.65
N GLY A 15 3.39 9.78 -26.92
CA GLY A 15 3.75 8.48 -27.52
C GLY A 15 5.23 8.31 -27.87
N THR A 16 6.02 9.39 -27.93
CA THR A 16 7.47 9.29 -28.22
C THR A 16 8.33 8.99 -27.00
N LYS A 17 7.92 9.49 -25.83
CA LYS A 17 8.66 9.37 -24.57
C LYS A 17 7.71 9.13 -23.40
N SER A 18 8.31 8.60 -22.34
CA SER A 18 7.66 8.24 -21.10
C SER A 18 8.21 9.08 -19.96
N GLY A 19 7.33 9.69 -19.15
CA GLY A 19 7.71 10.32 -17.89
C GLY A 19 6.80 9.88 -16.76
N TYR A 20 7.33 9.76 -15.55
CA TYR A 20 6.55 9.47 -14.36
C TYR A 20 5.82 10.73 -13.86
N HIS A 21 4.49 10.74 -13.94
CA HIS A 21 3.63 11.83 -13.49
C HIS A 21 3.30 11.71 -12.00
N ALA A 22 4.28 11.96 -11.12
CA ALA A 22 4.20 11.66 -9.69
C ALA A 22 2.92 12.15 -8.98
N ILE A 23 2.43 13.35 -9.31
CA ILE A 23 1.22 13.94 -8.72
C ILE A 23 0.14 14.21 -9.77
N THR A 24 0.53 14.70 -10.95
CA THR A 24 -0.43 15.10 -11.99
C THR A 24 -1.21 13.92 -12.56
N TYR A 25 -0.70 12.69 -12.47
CA TYR A 25 -1.40 11.49 -12.90
C TYR A 25 -2.77 11.38 -12.22
N GLY A 26 -2.83 11.60 -10.91
CA GLY A 26 -4.07 11.42 -10.15
C GLY A 26 -5.14 12.43 -10.51
N TRP A 27 -4.76 13.68 -10.80
CA TRP A 27 -5.70 14.69 -11.28
C TRP A 27 -6.19 14.41 -12.70
N ILE A 28 -5.35 13.86 -13.57
CA ILE A 28 -5.77 13.46 -14.92
C ILE A 28 -6.79 12.32 -14.82
N VAL A 29 -6.51 11.31 -13.99
CA VAL A 29 -7.41 10.16 -13.77
C VAL A 29 -8.74 10.60 -13.16
N ASP A 30 -8.74 11.46 -12.13
CA ASP A 30 -9.96 12.01 -11.55
C ASP A 30 -10.85 12.69 -12.61
N GLN A 31 -10.24 13.46 -13.51
CA GLN A 31 -10.95 14.19 -14.56
C GLN A 31 -11.48 13.29 -15.68
N ILE A 32 -10.83 12.15 -15.94
CA ILE A 32 -11.35 11.11 -16.83
C ILE A 32 -12.56 10.44 -16.18
N VAL A 33 -12.45 10.01 -14.93
CA VAL A 33 -13.54 9.34 -14.20
C VAL A 33 -14.76 10.24 -14.10
N ARG A 34 -14.61 11.51 -13.68
CA ARG A 34 -15.73 12.47 -13.60
C ARG A 34 -16.45 12.70 -14.93
N ARG A 35 -15.75 12.58 -16.07
CA ARG A 35 -16.36 12.77 -17.40
C ARG A 35 -17.00 11.50 -17.94
N ALA A 36 -16.46 10.34 -17.57
CA ALA A 36 -16.97 9.04 -18.00
C ALA A 36 -18.12 8.53 -17.13
N ASP A 37 -18.11 8.84 -15.83
CA ASP A 37 -19.16 8.47 -14.89
C ASP A 37 -20.43 9.30 -15.15
N PRO A 38 -21.61 8.67 -15.39
CA PRO A 38 -22.87 9.39 -15.64
C PRO A 38 -23.29 10.31 -14.49
N GLN A 39 -22.89 10.00 -13.25
CA GLN A 39 -23.18 10.83 -12.08
C GLN A 39 -22.12 11.91 -11.84
N HIS A 40 -21.09 11.99 -12.69
CA HIS A 40 -19.98 12.93 -12.58
C HIS A 40 -19.26 12.91 -11.21
N ARG A 41 -19.27 11.75 -10.54
CA ARG A 41 -18.64 11.57 -9.23
C ARG A 41 -17.13 11.74 -9.32
N SER A 42 -16.53 12.17 -8.20
CA SER A 42 -15.08 12.13 -8.05
C SER A 42 -14.56 10.71 -8.14
N VAL A 43 -13.27 10.54 -8.44
CA VAL A 43 -12.65 9.21 -8.40
C VAL A 43 -12.69 8.60 -7.00
N GLY A 44 -12.55 9.40 -5.94
CA GLY A 44 -12.62 8.92 -4.56
C GLY A 44 -14.02 8.41 -4.20
N ARG A 45 -15.06 9.17 -4.57
CA ARG A 45 -16.46 8.77 -4.37
C ARG A 45 -16.84 7.56 -5.22
N PHE A 46 -16.46 7.55 -6.50
CA PHE A 46 -16.70 6.41 -7.38
C PHE A 46 -16.05 5.14 -6.82
N PHE A 47 -14.78 5.19 -6.45
CA PHE A 47 -14.08 4.06 -5.87
C PHE A 47 -14.72 3.59 -4.57
N LYS A 48 -15.12 4.52 -3.69
CA LYS A 48 -15.81 4.19 -2.45
C LYS A 48 -17.11 3.43 -2.71
N GLU A 49 -17.98 3.98 -3.55
CA GLU A 49 -19.33 3.44 -3.77
C GLU A 49 -19.32 2.15 -4.61
N GLU A 50 -18.46 2.05 -5.62
CA GLU A 50 -18.48 0.94 -6.58
C GLU A 50 -17.52 -0.21 -6.22
N VAL A 51 -16.50 0.06 -5.40
CA VAL A 51 -15.44 -0.92 -5.08
C VAL A 51 -15.33 -1.15 -3.58
N ALA A 52 -15.09 -0.09 -2.81
CA ALA A 52 -14.75 -0.23 -1.39
C ALA A 52 -15.94 -0.74 -0.57
N ASP A 53 -17.10 -0.08 -0.67
CA ASP A 53 -18.30 -0.41 0.10
C ASP A 53 -18.91 -1.74 -0.35
N VAL A 54 -18.93 -2.00 -1.67
CA VAL A 54 -19.45 -3.26 -2.25
C VAL A 54 -18.68 -4.48 -1.74
N HIS A 55 -17.38 -4.33 -1.51
CA HIS A 55 -16.51 -5.45 -1.15
C HIS A 55 -16.02 -5.41 0.29
N GLY A 56 -16.44 -4.43 1.09
CA GLY A 56 -15.99 -4.23 2.47
C GLY A 56 -14.48 -4.05 2.57
N ILE A 57 -13.92 -3.17 1.73
CA ILE A 57 -12.49 -2.83 1.70
C ILE A 57 -12.30 -1.50 2.42
N ASP A 58 -11.44 -1.50 3.43
CA ASP A 58 -11.03 -0.29 4.13
C ASP A 58 -9.89 0.42 3.37
N PHE A 59 -10.28 1.18 2.34
CA PHE A 59 -9.39 2.01 1.53
C PHE A 59 -10.05 3.35 1.25
N HIS A 60 -9.37 4.43 1.66
CA HIS A 60 -9.82 5.79 1.50
C HIS A 60 -8.99 6.57 0.46
N ILE A 61 -9.69 7.26 -0.43
CA ILE A 61 -9.19 8.34 -1.27
C ILE A 61 -9.95 9.59 -0.83
N GLY A 62 -9.30 10.45 -0.04
CA GLY A 62 -10.00 11.46 0.75
C GLY A 62 -10.57 10.83 2.03
N LEU A 63 -9.74 10.77 3.08
CA LEU A 63 -10.09 10.21 4.37
C LEU A 63 -11.09 11.12 5.11
N PRO A 64 -12.23 10.59 5.58
CA PRO A 64 -13.14 11.35 6.43
C PRO A 64 -12.45 11.76 7.76
N PRO A 65 -12.69 12.98 8.29
CA PRO A 65 -12.10 13.39 9.56
C PRO A 65 -12.41 12.46 10.75
N SER A 66 -13.53 11.74 10.70
CA SER A 66 -13.90 10.74 11.72
C SER A 66 -12.91 9.57 11.78
N GLU A 67 -12.27 9.23 10.67
CA GLU A 67 -11.33 8.09 10.56
C GLU A 67 -9.87 8.48 10.84
N GLU A 68 -9.58 9.77 11.04
CA GLU A 68 -8.21 10.27 11.24
C GLU A 68 -7.48 9.59 12.40
N HIS A 69 -8.22 9.18 13.43
CA HIS A 69 -7.69 8.47 14.60
C HIS A 69 -7.08 7.09 14.27
N THR A 70 -7.41 6.52 13.10
CA THR A 70 -6.89 5.23 12.63
C THR A 70 -5.57 5.35 11.87
N VAL A 71 -5.17 6.56 11.48
CA VAL A 71 -4.03 6.80 10.60
C VAL A 71 -2.72 6.69 11.38
N SER A 72 -1.81 5.85 10.88
CA SER A 72 -0.45 5.75 11.41
C SER A 72 0.40 6.93 10.92
N ARG A 73 1.16 7.53 11.83
CA ARG A 73 2.10 8.60 11.46
C ARG A 73 3.34 8.03 10.78
N LEU A 74 3.74 8.65 9.67
CA LEU A 74 4.96 8.34 8.94
C LEU A 74 6.16 9.08 9.53
N SER A 75 7.30 8.40 9.64
CA SER A 75 8.58 8.99 10.02
C SER A 75 9.59 8.84 8.88
N MET A 76 10.51 9.80 8.78
CA MET A 76 11.62 9.68 7.85
C MET A 76 12.64 8.65 8.36
N PRO A 77 13.24 7.84 7.47
CA PRO A 77 14.28 6.91 7.87
C PRO A 77 15.48 7.68 8.44
N SER A 78 16.09 7.13 9.51
CA SER A 78 17.34 7.68 10.04
C SER A 78 18.50 7.45 9.07
N THR A 79 19.59 8.19 9.23
CA THR A 79 20.82 8.04 8.43
C THR A 79 21.37 6.63 8.48
N LEU A 80 21.30 5.96 9.64
CA LEU A 80 21.72 4.57 9.79
C LEU A 80 20.84 3.61 8.96
N HIS A 81 19.52 3.82 8.93
CA HIS A 81 18.62 3.00 8.11
C HIS A 81 18.88 3.23 6.63
N LEU A 82 19.08 4.48 6.21
CA LEU A 82 19.44 4.80 4.83
C LEU A 82 20.74 4.12 4.41
N PHE A 83 21.77 4.15 5.26
CA PHE A 83 23.04 3.47 4.99
C PHE A 83 22.85 1.95 4.86
N ARG A 84 22.10 1.33 5.76
CA ARG A 84 21.78 -0.11 5.69
C ARG A 84 21.06 -0.46 4.38
N GLU A 85 20.12 0.38 3.96
CA GLU A 85 19.38 0.17 2.71
C GLU A 85 20.30 0.30 1.49
N ILE A 86 21.22 1.26 1.47
CA ILE A 86 22.22 1.41 0.40
C ILE A 86 23.14 0.18 0.30
N VAL A 87 23.56 -0.38 1.43
CA VAL A 87 24.37 -1.61 1.47
C VAL A 87 23.57 -2.80 0.95
N HIS A 88 22.28 -2.88 1.29
CA HIS A 88 21.39 -3.94 0.84
C HIS A 88 21.02 -3.83 -0.65
N ASP A 89 20.74 -2.62 -1.12
CA ASP A 89 20.39 -2.31 -2.50
C ASP A 89 21.15 -1.05 -2.99
N PRO A 90 22.30 -1.24 -3.69
CA PRO A 90 23.06 -0.15 -4.26
C PRO A 90 22.29 0.73 -5.25
N ARG A 91 21.15 0.26 -5.81
CA ARG A 91 20.30 1.06 -6.71
C ARG A 91 19.72 2.29 -6.02
N VAL A 92 19.63 2.28 -4.69
CA VAL A 92 19.22 3.45 -3.90
C VAL A 92 20.15 4.64 -4.16
N LEU A 93 21.45 4.42 -4.38
CA LEU A 93 22.39 5.50 -4.74
C LEU A 93 22.05 6.13 -6.08
N ILE A 94 21.59 5.33 -7.06
CA ILE A 94 21.17 5.82 -8.37
C ILE A 94 19.95 6.72 -8.20
N VAL A 95 18.96 6.27 -7.43
CA VAL A 95 17.76 7.06 -7.14
C VAL A 95 18.12 8.38 -6.44
N LEU A 96 18.97 8.33 -5.40
CA LEU A 96 19.43 9.53 -4.69
C LEU A 96 20.19 10.49 -5.62
N ALA A 97 21.03 9.97 -6.50
CA ALA A 97 21.76 10.77 -7.50
C ALA A 97 20.78 11.43 -8.49
N VAL A 98 19.78 10.71 -8.99
CA VAL A 98 18.74 11.25 -9.87
C VAL A 98 17.96 12.37 -9.17
N PHE A 99 17.66 12.26 -7.88
CA PHE A 99 16.96 13.33 -7.18
C PHE A 99 17.84 14.53 -6.84
N ASN A 100 19.11 14.32 -6.49
CA ASN A 100 19.95 15.37 -5.91
C ASN A 100 20.91 16.05 -6.90
N LEU A 101 21.42 15.32 -7.90
CA LEU A 101 22.50 15.80 -8.78
C LEU A 101 22.02 16.34 -10.12
N ARG A 102 20.71 16.42 -10.33
CA ARG A 102 20.14 16.91 -11.60
C ARG A 102 20.19 18.44 -11.68
N PRO A 103 20.39 19.01 -12.87
CA PRO A 103 20.42 20.46 -13.06
C PRO A 103 19.15 21.13 -12.51
N PRO A 104 19.23 22.36 -11.99
CA PRO A 104 18.07 23.07 -11.42
C PRO A 104 16.87 23.18 -12.37
N ASN A 105 17.12 23.29 -13.68
CA ASN A 105 16.07 23.41 -14.70
C ASN A 105 15.48 22.07 -15.19
N SER A 106 15.95 20.95 -14.62
CA SER A 106 15.50 19.62 -15.01
C SER A 106 14.04 19.35 -14.62
N ILE A 107 13.40 18.43 -15.33
CA ILE A 107 12.00 18.04 -15.08
C ILE A 107 11.83 17.49 -13.66
N VAL A 108 12.77 16.68 -13.17
CA VAL A 108 12.68 16.12 -11.81
C VAL A 108 12.72 17.21 -10.74
N ARG A 109 13.48 18.30 -10.93
CA ARG A 109 13.47 19.43 -9.99
C ARG A 109 12.18 20.22 -10.04
N LYS A 110 11.57 20.38 -11.21
CA LYS A 110 10.23 20.97 -11.33
C LYS A 110 9.19 20.13 -10.60
N ILE A 111 9.26 18.80 -10.72
CA ILE A 111 8.37 17.86 -10.01
C ILE A 111 8.61 17.92 -8.50
N ALA A 112 9.87 17.91 -8.04
CA ALA A 112 10.18 17.99 -6.61
C ALA A 112 9.72 19.30 -5.98
N ALA A 113 9.74 20.41 -6.72
CA ALA A 113 9.29 21.72 -6.25
C ALA A 113 7.78 21.95 -6.38
N ASN A 114 7.05 21.08 -7.11
CA ASN A 114 5.63 21.27 -7.39
C ASN A 114 4.82 19.98 -7.17
N PRO A 115 3.78 20.01 -6.33
CA PRO A 115 3.22 21.20 -5.68
C PRO A 115 3.89 21.54 -4.34
N THR A 116 3.78 22.79 -3.90
CA THR A 116 4.43 23.30 -2.68
C THR A 116 3.92 22.66 -1.38
N TRP A 117 2.72 22.06 -1.40
CA TRP A 117 2.14 21.33 -0.27
C TRP A 117 2.64 19.89 -0.14
N PHE A 118 3.39 19.38 -1.11
CA PHE A 118 3.93 18.03 -1.10
C PHE A 118 5.39 18.07 -0.63
N LYS A 119 5.63 17.89 0.67
CA LYS A 119 6.97 17.97 1.27
C LYS A 119 7.26 16.77 2.17
N LEU A 120 8.39 16.14 1.88
CA LEU A 120 8.99 15.05 2.65
C LEU A 120 10.42 15.47 3.04
N GLU A 121 10.49 16.30 4.07
CA GLU A 121 11.72 16.81 4.65
C GLU A 121 11.87 16.27 6.08
N GLN A 122 13.05 16.43 6.68
CA GLN A 122 13.37 15.81 7.97
C GLN A 122 12.48 16.34 9.12
N ASP A 123 12.06 17.59 9.02
CA ASP A 123 11.21 18.32 9.96
C ASP A 123 9.77 18.53 9.46
N VAL A 124 9.53 18.40 8.14
CA VAL A 124 8.21 18.57 7.52
C VAL A 124 7.80 17.31 6.77
N ASN A 125 6.81 16.58 7.30
CA ASN A 125 6.18 15.46 6.60
C ASN A 125 4.70 15.75 6.36
N THR A 126 4.36 16.14 5.13
CA THR A 126 3.00 16.53 4.75
C THR A 126 2.03 15.35 4.72
N PHE A 127 2.52 14.11 4.65
CA PHE A 127 1.69 12.90 4.78
C PHE A 127 1.23 12.62 6.21
N ASN A 128 1.58 13.47 7.18
CA ASN A 128 1.01 13.43 8.53
C ASN A 128 0.00 14.56 8.78
N ASN A 129 -0.38 15.32 7.75
CA ASN A 129 -1.33 16.43 7.88
C ASN A 129 -2.76 15.93 7.61
N PRO A 130 -3.66 15.92 8.63
CA PRO A 130 -5.06 15.50 8.46
C PRO A 130 -5.81 16.22 7.34
N THR A 131 -5.47 17.49 7.11
CA THR A 131 -6.09 18.30 6.05
C THR A 131 -5.75 17.76 4.67
N LEU A 132 -4.55 17.18 4.50
CA LEU A 132 -4.16 16.55 3.24
C LEU A 132 -4.76 15.15 3.09
N HIS A 133 -4.98 14.41 4.18
CA HIS A 133 -5.64 13.11 4.11
C HIS A 133 -7.07 13.22 3.54
N ALA A 134 -7.79 14.29 3.89
CA ALA A 134 -9.12 14.58 3.36
C ALA A 134 -9.12 14.98 1.87
N MET A 135 -7.97 15.32 1.28
CA MET A 135 -7.89 15.68 -0.14
C MET A 135 -7.92 14.45 -1.03
N GLU A 136 -8.81 14.45 -2.02
CA GLU A 136 -8.86 13.41 -3.05
C GLU A 136 -7.68 13.54 -4.04
N GLN A 137 -6.54 12.95 -3.67
CA GLN A 137 -5.38 12.82 -4.55
C GLN A 137 -4.99 11.34 -4.72
N VAL A 138 -5.48 10.73 -5.79
CA VAL A 138 -5.31 9.29 -6.06
C VAL A 138 -3.90 8.87 -6.44
N ALA A 139 -3.00 9.80 -6.79
CA ALA A 139 -1.62 9.43 -7.09
C ALA A 139 -0.79 9.11 -5.84
N ALA A 140 -1.14 9.68 -4.67
CA ALA A 140 -0.25 9.65 -3.52
C ALA A 140 -0.94 9.58 -2.15
N LEU A 141 -2.20 9.99 -1.99
CA LEU A 141 -2.83 10.16 -0.67
C LEU A 141 -3.84 9.06 -0.31
N GLY A 142 -3.77 7.90 -0.98
CA GLY A 142 -4.58 6.74 -0.62
C GLY A 142 -4.16 6.17 0.73
N ILE A 143 -5.12 5.95 1.64
CA ILE A 143 -4.89 5.40 2.98
C ILE A 143 -5.66 4.09 3.09
N THR A 144 -4.97 2.99 3.38
CA THR A 144 -5.55 1.65 3.45
C THR A 144 -4.75 0.77 4.39
N LYS A 145 -5.34 -0.32 4.84
CA LYS A 145 -4.64 -1.41 5.53
C LYS A 145 -4.06 -2.40 4.53
N SER A 146 -3.01 -3.12 4.93
CA SER A 146 -2.32 -4.11 4.08
C SER A 146 -3.25 -5.24 3.63
N ARG A 147 -4.08 -5.76 4.53
CA ARG A 147 -5.07 -6.82 4.24
C ARG A 147 -6.11 -6.38 3.21
N ASP A 148 -6.53 -5.12 3.27
CA ASP A 148 -7.57 -4.54 2.43
C ASP A 148 -7.02 -4.27 1.02
N LEU A 149 -5.77 -3.82 0.93
CA LEU A 149 -5.04 -3.73 -0.34
C LEU A 149 -4.85 -5.12 -0.97
N ALA A 150 -4.46 -6.13 -0.19
CA ALA A 150 -4.33 -7.50 -0.68
C ALA A 150 -5.67 -8.08 -1.17
N ARG A 151 -6.76 -7.80 -0.44
CA ARG A 151 -8.13 -8.16 -0.83
C ARG A 151 -8.51 -7.52 -2.16
N LEU A 152 -8.21 -6.24 -2.37
CA LEU A 152 -8.47 -5.54 -3.63
C LEU A 152 -7.82 -6.27 -4.82
N PHE A 153 -6.52 -6.59 -4.72
CA PHE A 153 -5.82 -7.32 -5.79
C PHE A 153 -6.32 -8.77 -5.96
N SER A 154 -6.75 -9.43 -4.87
CA SER A 154 -7.38 -10.76 -4.95
C SER A 154 -8.70 -10.72 -5.74
N LEU A 155 -9.52 -9.68 -5.55
CA LEU A 155 -10.76 -9.48 -6.31
C LEU A 155 -10.48 -9.21 -7.79
N VAL A 156 -9.44 -8.44 -8.09
CA VAL A 156 -8.96 -8.24 -9.47
C VAL A 156 -8.59 -9.59 -10.09
N GLN A 157 -7.77 -10.40 -9.42
CA GLN A 157 -7.34 -11.70 -9.94
C GLN A 157 -8.49 -12.70 -10.12
N GLN A 158 -9.49 -12.66 -9.25
CA GLN A 158 -10.71 -13.48 -9.34
C GLN A 158 -11.65 -13.03 -10.47
N GLY A 159 -11.35 -11.92 -11.16
CA GLY A 159 -12.20 -11.36 -12.21
C GLY A 159 -13.48 -10.71 -11.69
N LYS A 160 -13.50 -10.32 -10.40
CA LYS A 160 -14.67 -9.66 -9.78
C LYS A 160 -14.70 -8.15 -10.04
N LEU A 161 -13.53 -7.54 -10.21
CA LEU A 161 -13.40 -6.10 -10.52
C LEU A 161 -13.12 -5.85 -11.99
N PHE A 162 -12.29 -6.69 -12.62
CA PHE A 162 -11.92 -6.58 -14.03
C PHE A 162 -12.37 -7.83 -14.78
N SER A 163 -12.89 -7.63 -15.99
CA SER A 163 -13.23 -8.76 -16.86
C SER A 163 -11.97 -9.52 -17.25
N LYS A 164 -12.12 -10.79 -17.66
CA LYS A 164 -10.99 -11.60 -18.13
C LYS A 164 -10.30 -10.94 -19.32
N GLU A 165 -11.07 -10.36 -20.25
CA GLU A 165 -10.55 -9.66 -21.42
C GLU A 165 -9.70 -8.44 -21.03
N LEU A 166 -10.08 -7.73 -19.97
CA LEU A 166 -9.29 -6.61 -19.46
C LEU A 166 -8.02 -7.09 -18.77
N LEU A 167 -8.09 -8.16 -17.98
CA LEU A 167 -6.93 -8.77 -17.34
C LEU A 167 -5.90 -9.28 -18.36
N GLU A 168 -6.34 -9.81 -19.51
CA GLU A 168 -5.44 -10.21 -20.60
C GLU A 168 -4.62 -9.03 -21.14
N LYS A 169 -5.20 -7.82 -21.20
CA LYS A 169 -4.48 -6.60 -21.60
C LYS A 169 -3.41 -6.19 -20.60
N PHE A 170 -3.50 -6.64 -19.34
CA PHE A 170 -2.55 -6.34 -18.28
C PHE A 170 -1.41 -7.37 -18.19
N ARG A 171 -1.33 -8.34 -19.11
CA ARG A 171 -0.25 -9.34 -19.10
C ARG A 171 1.11 -8.77 -19.53
N ALA A 172 1.12 -7.66 -20.26
CA ALA A 172 2.33 -7.05 -20.78
C ALA A 172 2.29 -5.52 -20.64
N PRO A 173 3.45 -4.87 -20.40
CA PRO A 173 3.53 -3.42 -20.36
C PRO A 173 3.23 -2.83 -21.75
N GLN A 174 2.51 -1.70 -21.76
CA GLN A 174 2.23 -0.93 -22.98
C GLN A 174 3.43 -0.08 -23.40
N VAL A 175 4.19 0.40 -22.41
CA VAL A 175 5.35 1.27 -22.60
C VAL A 175 6.56 0.59 -21.99
N GLN A 176 7.63 0.51 -22.77
CA GLN A 176 8.93 -0.03 -22.37
C GLN A 176 10.01 0.98 -22.76
N GLY A 177 11.07 1.05 -21.95
CA GLY A 177 12.18 1.99 -22.16
C GLY A 177 12.52 2.78 -20.90
N ILE A 178 13.46 3.70 -21.06
CA ILE A 178 13.91 4.58 -19.98
C ILE A 178 12.85 5.67 -19.78
N ASP A 179 12.42 5.85 -18.54
CA ASP A 179 11.53 6.95 -18.18
C ASP A 179 12.34 8.24 -17.94
N GLU A 180 11.92 9.33 -18.58
CA GLU A 180 12.61 10.63 -18.60
C GLU A 180 12.66 11.32 -17.24
N VAL A 181 11.80 10.92 -16.29
CA VAL A 181 11.77 11.47 -14.95
C VAL A 181 12.68 10.66 -14.03
N VAL A 182 12.45 9.34 -13.95
CA VAL A 182 13.19 8.47 -13.02
C VAL A 182 14.53 7.96 -13.56
N MET A 183 14.80 8.10 -14.86
CA MET A 183 16.04 7.71 -15.54
C MET A 183 16.42 6.24 -15.40
N THR A 184 15.42 5.38 -15.23
CA THR A 184 15.58 3.93 -15.17
C THR A 184 14.57 3.29 -16.11
N PRO A 185 14.80 2.06 -16.59
CA PRO A 185 13.75 1.27 -17.22
C PRO A 185 12.54 1.21 -16.28
N LEU A 186 11.39 1.69 -16.75
CA LEU A 186 10.15 1.68 -15.99
C LEU A 186 9.00 1.18 -16.87
N PRO A 187 8.90 -0.15 -17.08
CA PRO A 187 7.84 -0.73 -17.88
C PRO A 187 6.47 -0.45 -17.24
N LYS A 188 5.53 0.07 -18.01
CA LYS A 188 4.22 0.49 -17.49
C LYS A 188 3.09 0.29 -18.49
N GLY A 189 1.87 0.17 -17.99
CA GLY A 189 0.69 -0.02 -18.83
C GLY A 189 -0.58 0.01 -18.02
N HIS A 190 -1.62 0.69 -18.53
CA HIS A 190 -2.95 0.75 -17.91
C HIS A 190 -2.95 1.17 -16.42
N GLY A 191 -2.00 2.02 -16.01
CA GLY A 191 -1.86 2.48 -14.62
C GLY A 191 -0.98 1.61 -13.71
N PHE A 192 -0.52 0.46 -14.19
CA PHE A 192 0.38 -0.43 -13.45
C PHE A 192 1.84 -0.29 -13.90
N LEU A 193 2.75 -0.49 -12.95
CA LEU A 193 4.17 -0.70 -13.19
C LEU A 193 4.44 -2.21 -13.27
N TYR A 194 5.34 -2.61 -14.16
CA TYR A 194 5.65 -4.00 -14.43
C TYR A 194 7.11 -4.25 -14.05
N GLU A 195 7.30 -5.17 -13.12
CA GLU A 195 8.62 -5.63 -12.70
C GLU A 195 8.75 -7.10 -13.05
N ARG A 196 9.93 -7.51 -13.50
CA ARG A 196 10.16 -8.94 -13.75
C ARG A 196 10.25 -9.63 -12.39
N HIS A 197 9.48 -10.70 -12.21
CA HIS A 197 9.59 -11.48 -10.99
C HIS A 197 11.07 -11.92 -10.80
N PRO A 198 11.66 -11.73 -9.61
CA PRO A 198 13.09 -11.92 -9.37
C PRO A 198 13.59 -13.35 -9.64
N MET A 199 12.66 -14.31 -9.70
CA MET A 199 12.88 -15.70 -10.09
C MET A 199 12.40 -15.95 -11.53
N SER A 200 12.99 -15.27 -12.51
CA SER A 200 12.61 -15.43 -13.91
C SER A 200 12.74 -16.89 -14.37
N GLY A 201 11.64 -17.51 -14.79
CA GLY A 201 11.60 -18.90 -15.30
C GLY A 201 10.63 -19.84 -14.57
N VAL A 202 10.04 -19.43 -13.45
CA VAL A 202 9.05 -20.25 -12.72
C VAL A 202 7.63 -19.75 -13.04
N THR A 203 6.89 -20.54 -13.82
CA THR A 203 5.55 -20.24 -14.35
C THR A 203 4.42 -20.24 -13.32
N ASN A 204 4.72 -20.36 -12.02
CA ASN A 204 3.71 -20.42 -10.96
C ASN A 204 4.17 -19.67 -9.68
N PRO A 205 3.50 -18.57 -9.28
CA PRO A 205 3.81 -17.79 -8.07
C PRO A 205 3.80 -18.60 -6.76
N TYR A 206 2.97 -19.65 -6.69
CA TYR A 206 2.96 -20.59 -5.56
C TYR A 206 4.27 -21.38 -5.48
N ASN A 207 4.75 -21.85 -6.64
CA ASN A 207 6.01 -22.58 -6.73
C ASN A 207 7.22 -21.67 -6.57
N SER A 208 7.16 -20.40 -6.98
CA SER A 208 8.27 -19.45 -6.76
C SER A 208 8.45 -19.13 -5.28
N THR A 209 7.35 -18.96 -4.54
CA THR A 209 7.38 -18.73 -3.10
C THR A 209 7.91 -19.94 -2.36
N ARG A 210 7.42 -21.16 -2.68
CA ARG A 210 7.97 -22.40 -2.11
C ARG A 210 9.43 -22.65 -2.51
N ALA A 211 9.82 -22.38 -3.74
CA ALA A 211 11.20 -22.53 -4.21
C ALA A 211 12.15 -21.53 -3.52
N PHE A 212 11.71 -20.29 -3.32
CA PHE A 212 12.47 -19.31 -2.53
C PHE A 212 12.66 -19.80 -1.09
N LEU A 213 11.57 -20.18 -0.42
CA LEU A 213 11.63 -20.70 0.96
C LEU A 213 12.54 -21.94 1.06
N ALA A 214 12.44 -22.87 0.11
CA ALA A 214 13.30 -24.04 0.01
C ALA A 214 14.79 -23.66 -0.20
N SER A 215 15.08 -22.67 -1.05
CA SER A 215 16.46 -22.18 -1.27
C SER A 215 17.08 -21.56 -0.01
N LYS A 216 16.23 -21.02 0.88
CA LYS A 216 16.60 -20.53 2.22
C LYS A 216 16.60 -21.64 3.29
N LYS A 217 16.39 -22.90 2.90
CA LYS A 217 16.25 -24.07 3.77
C LYS A 217 15.13 -23.92 4.82
N ILE A 218 14.10 -23.14 4.48
CA ILE A 218 12.92 -22.95 5.33
C ILE A 218 11.95 -24.08 5.04
N LYS A 219 11.65 -24.90 6.06
CA LYS A 219 10.68 -25.99 5.94
C LYS A 219 9.28 -25.40 5.87
N VAL A 220 8.60 -25.59 4.73
CA VAL A 220 7.24 -25.09 4.48
C VAL A 220 6.24 -26.20 4.81
N LEU A 221 5.12 -25.84 5.44
CA LEU A 221 4.02 -26.77 5.72
C LEU A 221 3.25 -27.11 4.43
N ASP A 222 2.60 -28.28 4.41
CA ASP A 222 1.81 -28.72 3.25
C ASP A 222 0.48 -27.96 3.09
N TRP A 223 0.05 -27.28 4.15
CA TRP A 223 -1.15 -26.44 4.18
C TRP A 223 -0.78 -24.94 4.22
N PRO A 224 -1.68 -24.02 3.81
CA PRO A 224 -1.43 -22.59 3.82
C PRO A 224 -1.03 -22.10 5.21
N ALA A 225 -0.01 -21.23 5.26
CA ALA A 225 0.51 -20.66 6.51
C ALA A 225 -0.47 -19.71 7.22
N CYS A 226 -1.52 -19.27 6.53
CA CYS A 226 -2.54 -18.41 7.09
C CYS A 226 -3.80 -19.21 7.42
N SER A 227 -3.79 -19.84 8.59
CA SER A 227 -5.03 -19.97 9.35
C SER A 227 -5.00 -18.90 10.43
N PRO A 228 -5.51 -17.68 10.16
CA PRO A 228 -5.45 -16.56 11.12
C PRO A 228 -5.99 -16.97 12.49
N ASP A 229 -6.88 -17.95 12.51
CA ASP A 229 -7.61 -18.34 13.71
C ASP A 229 -6.92 -19.44 14.53
N LEU A 230 -5.79 -19.98 14.07
CA LEU A 230 -5.00 -20.95 14.84
C LEU A 230 -3.84 -20.30 15.61
N ASN A 231 -3.48 -19.07 15.28
CA ASN A 231 -2.45 -18.35 16.00
C ASN A 231 -3.06 -17.57 17.17
N LEU A 232 -3.18 -18.23 18.33
CA LEU A 232 -3.81 -17.65 19.53
C LEU A 232 -3.20 -16.30 19.93
N ILE A 233 -1.90 -16.08 19.69
CA ILE A 233 -1.26 -14.81 20.07
C ILE A 233 -1.83 -13.62 19.30
N GLU A 234 -2.36 -13.80 18.08
CA GLU A 234 -2.99 -12.73 17.30
C GLU A 234 -4.23 -12.18 18.00
N SER A 235 -5.02 -13.05 18.65
CA SER A 235 -6.16 -12.63 19.46
C SER A 235 -5.73 -11.82 20.70
N VAL A 236 -4.56 -12.14 21.27
CA VAL A 236 -3.98 -11.37 22.38
C VAL A 236 -3.47 -10.01 21.89
N TRP A 237 -2.77 -9.99 20.75
CA TRP A 237 -2.29 -8.75 20.12
C TRP A 237 -3.44 -7.82 19.74
N GLY A 238 -4.55 -8.36 19.23
CA GLY A 238 -5.74 -7.59 18.88
C GLY A 238 -6.32 -6.83 20.08
N ILE A 239 -6.49 -7.51 21.23
CA ILE A 239 -6.98 -6.86 22.45
C ILE A 239 -5.98 -5.84 22.99
N LEU A 240 -4.69 -6.18 23.01
CA LEU A 240 -3.65 -5.25 23.47
C LEU A 240 -3.62 -3.99 22.62
N ALA A 241 -3.60 -4.12 21.29
CA ALA A 241 -3.64 -2.99 20.38
C ALA A 241 -4.90 -2.16 20.63
N SER A 242 -6.07 -2.80 20.71
CA SER A 242 -7.32 -2.10 20.99
C SER A 242 -7.32 -1.37 22.33
N SER A 243 -6.70 -1.93 23.38
CA SER A 243 -6.66 -1.31 24.70
C SER A 243 -5.66 -0.16 24.76
N VAL A 244 -4.45 -0.36 24.22
CA VAL A 244 -3.36 0.64 24.20
C VAL A 244 -3.75 1.89 23.41
N TYR A 245 -4.58 1.72 22.36
CA TYR A 245 -5.06 2.82 21.52
C TYR A 245 -6.52 3.21 21.79
N LYS A 246 -7.16 2.68 22.85
CA LYS A 246 -8.58 2.89 23.16
C LYS A 246 -8.98 4.37 23.23
N THR A 247 -8.08 5.23 23.69
CA THR A 247 -8.30 6.67 23.84
C THR A 247 -7.80 7.49 22.65
N GLY A 248 -7.38 6.85 21.56
CA GLY A 248 -6.74 7.51 20.43
C GLY A 248 -5.35 8.10 20.73
N LYS A 249 -4.78 7.77 21.90
CA LYS A 249 -3.46 8.25 22.33
C LYS A 249 -2.37 7.78 21.36
N GLN A 250 -1.57 8.73 20.88
CA GLN A 250 -0.35 8.46 20.12
C GLN A 250 0.87 8.56 21.04
N TYR A 251 1.89 7.72 20.80
CA TYR A 251 3.08 7.63 21.63
C TYR A 251 4.28 8.24 20.90
N ASN A 252 4.97 9.18 21.56
CA ASN A 252 6.07 9.92 20.95
C ASN A 252 7.46 9.32 21.28
N SER A 253 7.50 8.28 22.14
CA SER A 253 8.72 7.56 22.45
C SER A 253 8.46 6.05 22.62
N ILE A 254 9.50 5.26 22.32
CA ILE A 254 9.47 3.80 22.54
C ILE A 254 9.27 3.47 24.02
N SER A 255 9.81 4.28 24.94
CA SER A 255 9.66 4.04 26.38
C SER A 255 8.20 4.19 26.79
N GLU A 256 7.57 5.30 26.42
CA GLU A 256 6.17 5.59 26.75
C GLU A 256 5.24 4.51 26.18
N PHE A 257 5.48 4.09 24.93
CA PHE A 257 4.72 3.01 24.30
C PHE A 257 4.90 1.68 25.05
N LYS A 258 6.14 1.31 25.41
CA LYS A 258 6.40 0.08 26.18
C LYS A 258 5.72 0.09 27.53
N ASP A 259 5.71 1.22 28.22
CA ASP A 259 5.07 1.35 29.54
C ASP A 259 3.55 1.22 29.42
N ALA A 260 2.93 1.80 28.39
CA ALA A 260 1.51 1.63 28.12
C ALA A 260 1.15 0.19 27.76
N VAL A 261 1.93 -0.46 26.89
CA VAL A 261 1.72 -1.88 26.54
C VAL A 261 1.79 -2.77 27.79
N LYS A 262 2.78 -2.54 28.68
CA LYS A 262 2.89 -3.28 29.94
C LYS A 262 1.71 -3.03 30.88
N ALA A 263 1.24 -1.79 30.96
CA ALA A 263 0.11 -1.40 31.80
C ALA A 263 -1.21 -2.02 31.31
N GLU A 264 -1.41 -2.15 30.00
CA GLU A 264 -2.59 -2.85 29.45
C GLU A 264 -2.44 -4.37 29.54
N TRP A 265 -1.24 -4.91 29.35
CA TRP A 265 -0.94 -6.33 29.50
C TRP A 265 -1.30 -6.85 30.90
N SER A 266 -0.95 -6.11 31.95
CA SER A 266 -1.22 -6.52 33.33
C SER A 266 -2.71 -6.58 33.69
N LYS A 267 -3.59 -6.03 32.86
CA LYS A 267 -5.06 -6.07 33.04
C LYS A 267 -5.69 -7.33 32.44
N ILE A 268 -4.98 -8.07 31.60
CA ILE A 268 -5.50 -9.28 30.98
C ILE A 268 -5.55 -10.40 32.03
N HIS A 269 -6.76 -10.80 32.40
CA HIS A 269 -6.95 -11.85 33.40
C HIS A 269 -6.48 -13.22 32.87
N PRO A 270 -5.80 -14.06 33.69
CA PRO A 270 -5.30 -15.37 33.27
C PRO A 270 -6.33 -16.28 32.58
N SER A 271 -7.60 -16.21 33.01
CA SER A 271 -8.70 -16.98 32.42
C SER A 271 -8.93 -16.69 30.92
N TYR A 272 -8.52 -15.52 30.42
CA TYR A 272 -8.57 -15.23 28.99
C TYR A 272 -7.66 -16.18 28.19
N PHE A 273 -6.43 -16.40 28.68
CA PHE A 273 -5.47 -17.31 28.03
C PHE A 273 -5.94 -18.76 28.11
N GLU A 274 -6.55 -19.17 29.22
CA GLU A 274 -7.14 -20.50 29.38
C GLU A 274 -8.29 -20.72 28.39
N ASN A 275 -9.22 -19.78 28.31
CA ASN A 275 -10.34 -19.84 27.35
C ASN A 275 -9.86 -19.89 25.90
N LEU A 276 -8.82 -19.11 25.59
CA LEU A 276 -8.23 -19.07 24.27
C LEU A 276 -7.58 -20.41 23.91
N SER A 277 -6.83 -21.00 24.84
CA SER A 277 -6.27 -22.35 24.70
C SER A 277 -7.37 -23.40 24.53
N ASN A 278 -8.41 -23.36 25.36
CA ASN A 278 -9.54 -24.28 25.33
C ASN A 278 -10.37 -24.18 24.03
N SER A 279 -10.29 -23.05 23.31
CA SER A 279 -10.97 -22.87 22.02
C SER A 279 -10.27 -23.58 20.84
N MET A 280 -9.04 -24.06 21.00
CA MET A 280 -8.23 -24.64 19.92
C MET A 280 -8.88 -25.84 19.23
N PRO A 281 -9.47 -26.84 19.93
CA PRO A 281 -10.11 -27.97 19.27
C PRO A 281 -11.22 -27.54 18.29
N ASN A 282 -12.05 -26.58 18.69
CA ASN A 282 -13.12 -26.04 17.84
C ASN A 282 -12.57 -25.22 16.67
N ARG A 283 -11.56 -24.38 16.90
CA ARG A 283 -10.88 -23.63 15.83
C ARG A 283 -10.29 -24.56 14.77
N ILE A 284 -9.57 -25.61 15.19
CA ILE A 284 -9.02 -26.63 14.28
C ILE A 284 -10.13 -27.31 13.48
N PHE A 285 -11.21 -27.71 14.14
CA PHE A 285 -12.35 -28.33 13.48
C PHE A 285 -12.98 -27.43 12.40
N GLN A 286 -13.19 -26.15 12.71
CA GLN A 286 -13.75 -25.18 11.77
C GLN A 286 -12.81 -24.91 10.58
N VAL A 287 -11.49 -24.81 10.82
CA VAL A 287 -10.50 -24.65 9.74
C VAL A 287 -10.52 -25.85 8.80
N ILE A 288 -10.63 -27.07 9.34
CA ILE A 288 -10.76 -28.29 8.54
C ILE A 288 -12.04 -28.24 7.71
N GLN A 289 -13.19 -27.91 8.31
CA GLN A 289 -14.46 -27.78 7.59
C GLN A 289 -14.41 -26.72 6.49
N ASN A 290 -13.67 -25.63 6.71
CA ASN A 290 -13.51 -24.53 5.77
C ASN A 290 -12.35 -24.73 4.80
N ASN A 291 -11.76 -25.93 4.73
CA ASN A 291 -10.62 -26.26 3.85
C ASN A 291 -9.44 -25.26 3.95
N GLY A 292 -9.14 -24.81 5.17
CA GLY A 292 -8.10 -23.81 5.43
C GLY A 292 -8.55 -22.35 5.29
N GLY A 293 -9.86 -22.09 5.10
CA GLY A 293 -10.45 -20.75 5.07
C GLY A 293 -10.71 -20.15 6.46
N PHE A 294 -11.23 -18.92 6.49
CA PHE A 294 -11.56 -18.18 7.70
C PHE A 294 -12.61 -18.91 8.55
N THR A 295 -12.50 -18.79 9.88
CA THR A 295 -13.49 -19.30 10.85
C THR A 295 -14.35 -18.16 11.40
N SER A 296 -15.26 -18.47 12.34
CA SER A 296 -16.13 -17.47 12.97
C SER A 296 -15.48 -16.71 14.13
N TYR A 297 -14.19 -16.93 14.40
CA TYR A 297 -13.45 -16.36 15.53
C TYR A 297 -12.76 -15.03 15.22
#